data_AF-A0A6P5FDH2-F1
#
_entry.id   AF-A0A6P5FDH2-F1
#
_cell.length_a   1.000
_cell.length_b   1.000
_cell.length_c   1.000
_cell.angle_alpha   90.00
_cell.angle_beta   90.00
_cell.angle_gamma   90.00
#
_symmetry.space_group_name_H-M   'P 1'
#
loop_
_entity.id
_entity.type
_entity.pdbx_description
1 polymer ?
#
loop_
_entity_poly.entity_id
_entity_poly.type
_entity_poly.pdbx_seq_one_letter_code
_entity_poly.pdbx_strand_id
1 'polypeptide(L)'
;MASLSLSSPLKPYPLPISSSPQTLKPRSLSYPASPSLRVRALVSSSPTKPFSSHAGDVGLGLGFGAGPAISPLDSAPQTPATAMRGAESDVMGLLLKERIVFLGSGIDDFVADAIISQLLLLDAQDPTKDIRLFINSPGGSLSATMAIYDVVQLVRADVSTVALGIAASTSSIILGAGTKGKRFAMPNTRIMIHQPLGGASGQAIDVEIQAKEIMHNKNNMIRIIAGFTGRTFEQVQKDIDRDRYMGPIEAVEYGIIDGVIDQDSIIPLQPVPEKVKPRLNYEEISKDPSKFLRPEIPDDEIY
;
A
#
# COMPACT_ATOMS: atom_id res chain seq x y z
N MET A 1 17.85 -7.81 -65.85
CA MET A 1 17.51 -6.37 -65.90
C MET A 1 16.32 -6.17 -64.97
N ALA A 2 16.29 -5.35 -63.92
CA ALA A 2 17.15 -4.25 -63.50
C ALA A 2 17.23 -4.23 -61.95
N SER A 3 18.39 -3.79 -61.46
CA SER A 3 18.67 -3.44 -60.07
C SER A 3 17.90 -2.18 -59.66
N LEU A 4 17.27 -2.17 -58.49
CA LEU A 4 16.78 -0.95 -57.85
C LEU A 4 17.59 -0.67 -56.58
N SER A 5 18.05 0.57 -56.56
CA SER A 5 19.05 1.23 -55.73
C SER A 5 18.62 1.39 -54.27
N LEU A 6 19.60 1.24 -53.36
CA LEU A 6 19.51 1.72 -51.98
C LEU A 6 19.35 3.25 -51.96
N SER A 7 18.49 3.72 -51.05
CA SER A 7 18.29 5.13 -50.72
C SER A 7 19.18 5.55 -49.55
N SER A 8 19.74 6.75 -49.68
CA SER A 8 20.82 7.44 -48.95
C SER A 8 20.72 7.53 -47.41
N PRO A 9 21.85 7.71 -46.69
CA PRO A 9 21.87 7.93 -45.25
C PRO A 9 21.47 9.36 -44.85
N LEU A 10 20.79 9.48 -43.70
CA LEU A 10 20.34 10.74 -43.10
C LEU A 10 21.53 11.58 -42.59
N LYS A 11 21.53 12.88 -42.89
CA LYS A 11 22.50 13.87 -42.37
C LYS A 11 22.23 14.16 -40.87
N PRO A 12 23.25 14.28 -40.02
CA PRO A 12 23.06 14.70 -38.64
C PRO A 12 22.79 16.21 -38.54
N TYR A 13 21.77 16.57 -37.76
CA TYR A 13 21.50 17.94 -37.32
C TYR A 13 22.54 18.37 -36.27
N PRO A 14 23.12 19.58 -36.35
CA PRO A 14 24.01 20.09 -35.31
C PRO A 14 23.20 20.61 -34.11
N LEU A 15 23.57 20.16 -32.90
CA LEU A 15 23.08 20.71 -31.64
C LEU A 15 23.74 22.08 -31.38
N PRO A 16 22.99 23.11 -30.93
CA PRO A 16 23.59 24.39 -30.56
C PRO A 16 24.31 24.27 -29.21
N ILE A 17 25.61 24.58 -29.23
CA ILE A 17 26.43 24.82 -28.03
C ILE A 17 26.09 26.23 -27.53
N SER A 18 25.59 26.35 -26.31
CA SER A 18 25.31 27.63 -25.66
C SER A 18 25.78 27.63 -24.19
N SER A 19 26.89 28.36 -23.99
CA SER A 19 27.33 29.13 -22.81
C SER A 19 26.79 28.82 -21.40
N SER A 20 27.74 28.51 -20.52
CA SER A 20 27.89 28.94 -19.10
C SER A 20 26.71 28.81 -18.13
N PRO A 21 26.88 28.12 -16.98
CA PRO A 21 25.82 27.98 -15.99
C PRO A 21 25.56 29.33 -15.29
N GLN A 22 24.38 29.91 -15.53
CA GLN A 22 23.86 30.98 -14.68
C GLN A 22 23.43 30.36 -13.33
N THR A 23 24.07 30.82 -12.26
CA THR A 23 23.65 30.54 -10.88
C THR A 23 22.24 31.10 -10.64
N LEU A 24 21.25 30.21 -10.58
CA LEU A 24 19.89 30.55 -10.16
C LEU A 24 19.90 30.83 -8.65
N LYS A 25 19.67 32.10 -8.26
CA LYS A 25 19.39 32.46 -6.87
C LYS A 25 17.97 31.98 -6.51
N PRO A 26 17.75 31.36 -5.33
CA PRO A 26 16.42 30.93 -4.93
C PRO A 26 15.54 32.16 -4.70
N ARG A 27 14.41 32.21 -5.42
CA ARG A 27 13.37 33.22 -5.26
C ARG A 27 12.54 32.81 -4.04
N SER A 28 12.56 33.60 -2.98
CA SER A 28 11.75 33.38 -1.78
C SER A 28 10.26 33.47 -2.13
N LEU A 29 9.56 32.33 -2.11
CA LEU A 29 8.11 32.25 -2.17
C LEU A 29 7.55 32.59 -0.77
N SER A 30 7.05 33.81 -0.60
CA SER A 30 6.27 34.19 0.57
C SER A 30 4.84 33.70 0.41
N TYR A 31 4.43 32.70 1.19
CA TYR A 31 3.02 32.32 1.32
C TYR A 31 2.31 33.27 2.31
N PRO A 32 1.07 33.74 2.02
CA PRO A 32 0.31 34.51 2.99
C PRO A 32 -0.15 33.62 4.15
N ALA A 33 -0.16 34.17 5.36
CA ALA A 33 -0.54 33.49 6.59
C ALA A 33 -2.00 33.01 6.57
N SER A 34 -2.23 31.74 6.94
CA SER A 34 -3.56 31.15 7.12
C SER A 34 -4.31 31.82 8.28
N PRO A 35 -5.62 32.12 8.15
CA PRO A 35 -6.39 32.69 9.25
C PRO A 35 -6.64 31.66 10.35
N SER A 36 -6.38 32.06 11.60
CA SER A 36 -6.64 31.26 12.81
C SER A 36 -8.13 30.99 13.00
N LEU A 37 -8.54 29.72 12.96
CA LEU A 37 -9.88 29.26 13.31
C LEU A 37 -10.12 29.42 14.83
N ARG A 38 -10.96 30.39 15.22
CA ARG A 38 -11.50 30.48 16.58
C ARG A 38 -12.62 29.45 16.75
N VAL A 39 -12.37 28.42 17.56
CA VAL A 39 -13.40 27.47 18.02
C VAL A 39 -14.30 28.17 19.04
N ARG A 40 -15.58 28.36 18.70
CA ARG A 40 -16.61 28.83 19.64
C ARG A 40 -17.33 27.60 20.19
N ALA A 41 -17.13 27.31 21.48
CA ALA A 41 -17.83 26.24 22.18
C ALA A 41 -19.34 26.53 22.22
N LEU A 42 -20.14 25.63 21.63
CA LEU A 42 -21.60 25.61 21.77
C LEU A 42 -21.95 24.71 22.95
N VAL A 43 -22.39 25.33 24.04
CA VAL A 43 -22.93 24.67 25.22
C VAL A 43 -24.38 24.26 24.91
N SER A 44 -24.66 22.96 24.85
CA SER A 44 -26.03 22.44 24.73
C SER A 44 -26.66 22.32 26.12
N SER A 45 -27.62 23.17 26.43
CA SER A 45 -28.47 23.06 27.63
C SER A 45 -29.65 22.12 27.37
N SER A 46 -29.70 20.98 28.06
CA SER A 46 -30.87 20.10 28.13
C SER A 46 -31.78 20.50 29.30
N PRO A 47 -33.12 20.66 29.12
CA PRO A 47 -34.02 21.01 30.22
C PRO A 47 -34.44 19.76 31.00
N THR A 48 -34.27 19.81 32.32
CA THR A 48 -34.82 18.86 33.29
C THR A 48 -36.30 19.17 33.57
N LYS A 49 -37.14 18.14 33.67
CA LYS A 49 -38.47 18.23 34.28
C LYS A 49 -38.53 17.30 35.51
N PRO A 50 -39.08 17.75 36.65
CA PRO A 50 -39.21 16.96 37.87
C PRO A 50 -40.62 16.33 37.98
N PHE A 51 -40.81 15.24 38.71
CA PHE A 51 -42.07 14.84 39.40
C PHE A 51 -41.77 13.55 40.22
N SER A 52 -41.59 13.66 41.54
CA SER A 52 -42.56 13.53 42.66
C SER A 52 -42.74 12.10 43.17
N SER A 53 -42.50 11.96 44.48
CA SER A 53 -42.66 10.79 45.33
C SER A 53 -44.12 10.49 45.68
N HIS A 54 -44.53 9.22 45.61
CA HIS A 54 -45.59 8.67 46.46
C HIS A 54 -45.22 7.28 46.97
N ALA A 55 -45.51 7.07 48.25
CA ALA A 55 -45.25 5.89 49.06
C ALA A 55 -46.55 5.13 49.35
N GLY A 56 -46.43 3.83 49.66
CA GLY A 56 -47.50 2.89 50.05
C GLY A 56 -48.03 2.12 48.83
N ASP A 57 -48.17 0.80 48.81
CA ASP A 57 -48.62 -0.12 49.86
C ASP A 57 -48.24 -1.58 49.46
N VAL A 58 -48.14 -2.47 50.45
CA VAL A 58 -47.77 -3.89 50.30
C VAL A 58 -49.04 -4.74 50.27
N GLY A 59 -49.35 -5.33 49.11
CA GLY A 59 -50.49 -6.25 48.93
C GLY A 59 -50.11 -7.48 48.11
N LEU A 60 -50.14 -8.65 48.77
CA LEU A 60 -50.04 -9.98 48.16
C LEU A 60 -51.23 -10.23 47.21
N GLY A 61 -50.96 -10.57 45.95
CA GLY A 61 -51.97 -11.02 44.99
C GLY A 61 -51.36 -11.75 43.79
N LEU A 62 -51.65 -13.05 43.68
CA LEU A 62 -51.33 -13.92 42.54
C LEU A 62 -52.14 -13.50 41.30
N GLY A 63 -51.47 -13.22 40.18
CA GLY A 63 -52.14 -12.93 38.90
C GLY A 63 -51.20 -13.02 37.70
N PHE A 64 -51.48 -13.97 36.80
CA PHE A 64 -50.82 -14.13 35.49
C PHE A 64 -51.10 -12.91 34.58
N GLY A 65 -50.07 -12.31 33.97
CA GLY A 65 -50.22 -11.17 33.05
C GLY A 65 -49.02 -11.01 32.09
N ALA A 66 -49.36 -10.79 30.81
CA ALA A 66 -48.53 -10.76 29.61
C ALA A 66 -47.15 -10.06 29.69
N GLY A 67 -46.15 -10.64 29.02
CA GLY A 67 -44.83 -10.04 28.79
C GLY A 67 -44.87 -8.82 27.85
N PRO A 68 -43.80 -8.00 27.83
CA PRO A 68 -43.79 -6.73 27.13
C PRO A 68 -43.81 -6.95 25.60
N ALA A 69 -44.67 -6.18 24.93
CA ALA A 69 -44.81 -6.15 23.48
C ALA A 69 -43.51 -5.63 22.81
N ILE A 70 -43.05 -6.37 21.81
CA ILE A 70 -41.96 -5.95 20.91
C ILE A 70 -42.56 -4.91 19.95
N SER A 71 -42.18 -3.65 20.07
CA SER A 71 -42.47 -2.66 19.02
C SER A 71 -41.50 -2.89 17.86
N PRO A 72 -41.98 -3.09 16.62
CA PRO A 72 -41.08 -3.16 15.48
C PRO A 72 -40.43 -1.78 15.28
N LEU A 73 -39.10 -1.77 15.17
CA LEU A 73 -38.35 -0.59 14.76
C LEU A 73 -38.79 -0.24 13.33
N ASP A 74 -39.47 0.88 13.18
CA ASP A 74 -39.91 1.41 11.89
C ASP A 74 -38.66 1.76 11.07
N SER A 75 -38.27 0.89 10.14
CA SER A 75 -37.18 1.17 9.22
C SER A 75 -37.65 2.23 8.22
N ALA A 76 -37.19 3.47 8.40
CA ALA A 76 -37.53 4.55 7.49
C ALA A 76 -37.19 4.17 6.02
N PRO A 77 -38.05 4.49 5.05
CA PRO A 77 -37.81 4.14 3.65
C PRO A 77 -36.56 4.86 3.13
N GLN A 78 -35.57 4.08 2.69
CA GLN A 78 -34.36 4.57 2.04
C GLN A 78 -34.74 5.11 0.65
N THR A 79 -35.08 6.40 0.56
CA THR A 79 -35.26 7.04 -0.75
C THR A 79 -33.91 7.14 -1.47
N PRO A 80 -33.86 7.17 -2.82
CA PRO A 80 -32.61 7.38 -3.56
C PRO A 80 -31.86 8.64 -3.10
N ALA A 81 -32.58 9.71 -2.72
CA ALA A 81 -31.99 10.93 -2.19
C ALA A 81 -31.44 10.77 -0.75
N THR A 82 -32.03 9.91 0.08
CA THR A 82 -31.50 9.58 1.42
C THR A 82 -30.29 8.63 1.33
N ALA A 83 -30.34 7.66 0.40
CA ALA A 83 -29.21 6.79 0.07
C ALA A 83 -28.04 7.57 -0.54
N MET A 84 -28.30 8.52 -1.44
CA MET A 84 -27.29 9.43 -1.99
C MET A 84 -26.71 10.35 -0.91
N ARG A 85 -27.52 10.91 0.00
CA ARG A 85 -27.00 11.68 1.13
C ARG A 85 -26.15 10.86 2.11
N GLY A 86 -26.50 9.59 2.33
CA GLY A 86 -25.67 8.64 3.08
C GLY A 86 -24.34 8.36 2.38
N ALA A 87 -24.36 8.16 1.06
CA ALA A 87 -23.19 7.93 0.23
C ALA A 87 -22.29 9.18 0.07
N GLU A 88 -22.86 10.39 0.16
CA GLU A 88 -22.11 11.66 0.21
C GLU A 88 -21.43 11.90 1.57
N SER A 89 -21.81 11.14 2.60
CA SER A 89 -21.20 11.19 3.93
C SER A 89 -20.21 10.05 4.22
N ASP A 90 -20.06 9.10 3.30
CA ASP A 90 -19.09 8.01 3.44
C ASP A 90 -17.69 8.51 3.07
N VAL A 91 -16.82 8.61 4.08
CA VAL A 91 -15.43 9.07 3.95
C VAL A 91 -14.68 8.25 2.90
N MET A 92 -14.94 6.95 2.79
CA MET A 92 -14.29 6.10 1.78
C MET A 92 -14.74 6.45 0.36
N GLY A 93 -16.04 6.71 0.16
CA GLY A 93 -16.57 7.20 -1.11
C GLY A 93 -16.03 8.58 -1.49
N LEU A 94 -15.81 9.47 -0.51
CA LEU A 94 -15.19 10.78 -0.72
C LEU A 94 -13.72 10.65 -1.14
N LEU A 95 -12.95 9.77 -0.48
CA LEU A 95 -11.56 9.48 -0.86
C LEU A 95 -11.48 8.88 -2.27
N LEU A 96 -12.40 7.98 -2.62
CA LEU A 96 -12.44 7.37 -3.94
C LEU A 96 -12.68 8.41 -5.05
N LYS A 97 -13.53 9.41 -4.82
CA LYS A 97 -13.70 10.54 -5.76
C LYS A 97 -12.40 11.31 -6.00
N GLU A 98 -11.54 11.38 -5.00
CA GLU A 98 -10.18 11.95 -5.07
C GLU A 98 -9.11 10.94 -5.55
N ARG A 99 -9.57 9.79 -6.10
CA ARG A 99 -8.76 8.68 -6.63
C ARG A 99 -7.84 8.05 -5.60
N ILE A 100 -8.29 8.02 -4.34
CA ILE A 100 -7.59 7.40 -3.22
C ILE A 100 -8.28 6.06 -2.91
N VAL A 101 -7.49 4.99 -2.90
CA VAL A 101 -7.89 3.63 -2.54
C VAL A 101 -7.08 3.20 -1.33
N PHE A 102 -7.70 2.47 -0.38
CA PHE A 102 -7.04 2.06 0.86
C PHE A 102 -7.08 0.53 1.04
N LEU A 103 -5.90 -0.07 1.15
CA LEU A 103 -5.70 -1.45 1.57
C LEU A 103 -5.23 -1.46 3.03
N GLY A 104 -6.16 -1.57 3.97
CA GLY A 104 -5.91 -1.37 5.41
C GLY A 104 -6.01 -2.62 6.29
N SER A 105 -6.20 -3.80 5.70
CA SER A 105 -6.48 -5.05 6.41
C SER A 105 -5.67 -6.21 5.86
N GLY A 106 -5.82 -7.39 6.47
CA GLY A 106 -5.40 -8.64 5.83
C GLY A 106 -6.08 -8.81 4.47
N ILE A 107 -5.40 -9.50 3.57
CA ILE A 107 -5.87 -9.68 2.18
C ILE A 107 -6.61 -11.01 2.09
N ASP A 108 -7.91 -10.94 1.86
CA ASP A 108 -8.76 -12.06 1.45
C ASP A 108 -9.47 -11.72 0.13
N ASP A 109 -10.30 -12.64 -0.37
CA ASP A 109 -10.98 -12.48 -1.66
C ASP A 109 -11.96 -11.28 -1.63
N PHE A 110 -12.63 -11.02 -0.51
CA PHE A 110 -13.56 -9.89 -0.39
C PHE A 110 -12.83 -8.54 -0.44
N VAL A 111 -11.71 -8.42 0.28
CA VAL A 111 -10.86 -7.23 0.22
C VAL A 111 -10.29 -7.05 -1.17
N ALA A 112 -9.82 -8.12 -1.82
CA ALA A 112 -9.29 -8.05 -3.17
C ALA A 112 -10.34 -7.60 -4.19
N ASP A 113 -11.54 -8.18 -4.18
CA ASP A 113 -12.64 -7.78 -5.07
C ASP A 113 -12.99 -6.30 -4.91
N ALA A 114 -12.99 -5.79 -3.67
CA ALA A 114 -13.24 -4.38 -3.41
C ALA A 114 -12.14 -3.47 -3.99
N ILE A 115 -10.86 -3.82 -3.81
CA ILE A 115 -9.73 -3.05 -4.36
C ILE A 115 -9.74 -3.10 -5.89
N ILE A 116 -9.91 -4.29 -6.48
CA ILE A 116 -9.98 -4.50 -7.92
C ILE A 116 -11.09 -3.66 -8.54
N SER A 117 -12.29 -3.71 -7.96
CA SER A 117 -13.44 -2.94 -8.44
C SER A 117 -13.17 -1.42 -8.42
N GLN A 118 -12.52 -0.93 -7.36
CA GLN A 118 -12.15 0.48 -7.25
C GLN A 118 -11.10 0.89 -8.29
N LEU A 119 -10.05 0.09 -8.50
CA LEU A 119 -9.02 0.37 -9.50
C LEU A 119 -9.61 0.43 -10.91
N LEU A 120 -10.43 -0.57 -11.28
CA LEU A 120 -11.09 -0.61 -12.58
C LEU A 120 -12.06 0.55 -12.79
N LEU A 121 -12.82 0.91 -11.75
CA LEU A 121 -13.73 2.06 -11.80
C LEU A 121 -12.96 3.37 -12.05
N LEU A 122 -11.87 3.60 -11.31
CA LEU A 122 -11.07 4.81 -11.43
C LEU A 122 -10.37 4.91 -12.80
N ASP A 123 -9.88 3.78 -13.33
CA ASP A 123 -9.31 3.73 -14.68
C ASP A 123 -10.35 4.00 -15.77
N ALA A 124 -11.56 3.46 -15.62
CA ALA A 124 -12.66 3.70 -16.56
C ALA A 124 -13.13 5.17 -16.55
N GLN A 125 -13.11 5.83 -15.39
CA GLN A 125 -13.49 7.24 -15.24
C GLN A 125 -12.48 8.19 -15.88
N ASP A 126 -11.19 7.99 -15.62
CA ASP A 126 -10.12 8.80 -16.20
C ASP A 126 -8.80 8.01 -16.19
N PRO A 127 -8.39 7.42 -17.32
CA PRO A 127 -7.16 6.64 -17.41
C PRO A 127 -5.89 7.50 -17.43
N THR A 128 -6.02 8.84 -17.51
CA THR A 128 -4.85 9.75 -17.62
C THR A 128 -4.38 10.26 -16.27
N LYS A 129 -5.17 10.07 -15.22
CA LYS A 129 -4.86 10.53 -13.86
C LYS A 129 -4.43 9.38 -12.97
N ASP A 130 -3.41 9.63 -12.18
CA ASP A 130 -2.91 8.69 -11.19
C ASP A 130 -3.98 8.23 -10.21
N ILE A 131 -3.85 6.98 -9.77
CA ILE A 131 -4.58 6.40 -8.64
C ILE A 131 -3.60 6.28 -7.46
N ARG A 132 -4.00 6.71 -6.26
CA ARG A 132 -3.19 6.58 -5.05
C ARG A 132 -3.69 5.42 -4.21
N LEU A 133 -2.90 4.36 -4.13
CA LEU A 133 -3.17 3.17 -3.32
C LEU A 133 -2.35 3.24 -2.03
N PHE A 134 -3.03 3.51 -0.92
CA PHE A 134 -2.42 3.49 0.41
C PHE A 134 -2.48 2.07 0.99
N ILE A 135 -1.37 1.62 1.55
CA ILE A 135 -1.19 0.23 2.00
C ILE A 135 -0.74 0.21 3.46
N ASN A 136 -1.54 -0.43 4.30
CA ASN A 136 -1.23 -0.82 5.66
C ASN A 136 -1.78 -2.23 5.90
N SER A 137 -1.00 -3.25 5.56
CA SER A 137 -1.46 -4.64 5.54
C SER A 137 -0.36 -5.61 5.99
N PRO A 138 -0.71 -6.62 6.79
CA PRO A 138 0.20 -7.71 7.11
C PRO A 138 0.36 -8.73 5.97
N GLY A 139 -0.37 -8.56 4.86
CA GLY A 139 -0.48 -9.55 3.78
C GLY A 139 -1.71 -10.45 3.93
N GLY A 140 -1.73 -11.57 3.23
CA GLY A 140 -2.84 -12.54 3.28
C GLY A 140 -2.79 -13.57 2.17
N SER A 141 -3.95 -13.88 1.59
CA SER A 141 -4.10 -14.84 0.50
C SER A 141 -3.24 -14.44 -0.71
N LEU A 142 -2.42 -15.39 -1.16
CA LEU A 142 -1.56 -15.17 -2.32
C LEU A 142 -2.37 -14.99 -3.61
N SER A 143 -3.41 -15.80 -3.84
CA SER A 143 -4.25 -15.68 -5.03
C SER A 143 -4.98 -14.34 -5.09
N ALA A 144 -5.55 -13.89 -3.96
CA ALA A 144 -6.21 -12.60 -3.84
C ALA A 144 -5.22 -11.44 -4.10
N THR A 145 -4.00 -11.57 -3.60
CA THR A 145 -2.92 -10.60 -3.87
C THR A 145 -2.54 -10.58 -5.36
N MET A 146 -2.42 -11.75 -6.00
CA MET A 146 -2.08 -11.84 -7.43
C MET A 146 -3.17 -11.21 -8.30
N ALA A 147 -4.45 -11.35 -7.93
CA ALA A 147 -5.54 -10.68 -8.63
C ALA A 147 -5.43 -9.14 -8.54
N ILE A 148 -5.12 -8.58 -7.36
CA ILE A 148 -4.85 -7.15 -7.21
C ILE A 148 -3.62 -6.74 -8.05
N TYR A 149 -2.53 -7.52 -7.96
CA TYR A 149 -1.30 -7.26 -8.71
C TYR A 149 -1.56 -7.17 -10.22
N ASP A 150 -2.27 -8.16 -10.79
CA ASP A 150 -2.59 -8.20 -12.21
C ASP A 150 -3.44 -7.00 -12.62
N VAL A 151 -4.38 -6.57 -11.78
CA VAL A 151 -5.20 -5.38 -12.06
C VAL A 151 -4.37 -4.09 -12.00
N VAL A 152 -3.43 -3.98 -11.07
CA VAL A 152 -2.47 -2.86 -11.05
C VAL A 152 -1.63 -2.82 -12.33
N GLN A 153 -1.26 -3.98 -12.90
CA GLN A 153 -0.56 -4.04 -14.19
C GLN A 153 -1.49 -3.82 -15.41
N LEU A 154 -2.79 -4.11 -15.27
CA LEU A 154 -3.78 -4.03 -16.34
C LEU A 154 -4.30 -2.61 -16.57
N VAL A 155 -4.48 -1.83 -15.50
CA VAL A 155 -5.01 -0.46 -15.61
C VAL A 155 -4.06 0.44 -16.39
N ARG A 156 -4.63 1.41 -17.12
CA ARG A 156 -3.88 2.38 -17.93
C ARG A 156 -3.40 3.55 -17.08
N ALA A 157 -4.19 3.94 -16.09
CA ALA A 157 -3.80 4.92 -15.10
C ALA A 157 -2.61 4.44 -14.29
N ASP A 158 -1.64 5.33 -14.05
CA ASP A 158 -0.53 5.05 -13.15
C ASP A 158 -1.04 4.82 -11.72
N VAL A 159 -0.54 3.79 -11.06
CA VAL A 159 -0.88 3.48 -9.67
C VAL A 159 0.30 3.85 -8.78
N SER A 160 0.16 4.94 -8.02
CA SER A 160 1.09 5.32 -6.97
C SER A 160 0.78 4.56 -5.69
N THR A 161 1.75 3.80 -5.19
CA THR A 161 1.61 3.03 -3.95
C THR A 161 2.28 3.76 -2.79
N VAL A 162 1.60 3.84 -1.65
CA VAL A 162 2.13 4.52 -0.45
C VAL A 162 1.94 3.63 0.77
N ALA A 163 3.04 3.13 1.32
CA ALA A 163 3.02 2.28 2.51
C ALA A 163 3.07 3.10 3.82
N LEU A 164 2.15 2.79 4.73
CA LEU A 164 2.07 3.34 6.08
C LEU A 164 1.91 2.22 7.10
N GLY A 165 2.52 2.37 8.29
CA GLY A 165 2.48 1.31 9.31
C GLY A 165 3.29 0.09 8.86
N ILE A 166 2.64 -0.89 8.23
CA ILE A 166 3.30 -2.09 7.72
C ILE A 166 2.85 -2.46 6.31
N ALA A 167 3.79 -2.89 5.47
CA ALA A 167 3.53 -3.61 4.23
C ALA A 167 4.33 -4.91 4.24
N ALA A 168 3.73 -5.97 4.80
CA ALA A 168 4.37 -7.26 5.01
C ALA A 168 3.83 -8.37 4.09
N SER A 169 4.67 -9.38 3.84
CA SER A 169 4.32 -10.57 3.07
C SER A 169 3.76 -10.18 1.69
N THR A 170 2.63 -10.73 1.27
CA THR A 170 2.03 -10.50 -0.04
C THR A 170 1.66 -9.02 -0.30
N SER A 171 1.42 -8.21 0.75
CA SER A 171 1.17 -6.78 0.57
C SER A 171 2.40 -5.99 0.10
N SER A 172 3.61 -6.47 0.40
CA SER A 172 4.85 -5.89 -0.12
C SER A 172 4.97 -6.05 -1.64
N ILE A 173 4.33 -7.09 -2.20
CA ILE A 173 4.25 -7.31 -3.65
C ILE A 173 3.34 -6.23 -4.26
N ILE A 174 2.20 -5.94 -3.64
CA ILE A 174 1.29 -4.87 -4.09
C ILE A 174 2.00 -3.51 -4.00
N LEU A 175 2.75 -3.26 -2.92
CA LEU A 175 3.57 -2.06 -2.79
C LEU A 175 4.57 -1.92 -3.95
N GLY A 176 5.30 -3.00 -4.25
CA GLY A 176 6.27 -3.05 -5.34
C GLY A 176 5.66 -3.00 -6.76
N ALA A 177 4.38 -3.36 -6.89
CA ALA A 177 3.64 -3.39 -8.16
C ALA A 177 3.28 -2.01 -8.71
N GLY A 178 3.30 -0.98 -7.85
CA GLY A 178 3.00 0.39 -8.25
C GLY A 178 3.91 0.88 -9.38
N THR A 179 3.46 1.89 -10.12
CA THR A 179 4.22 2.48 -11.21
C THR A 179 5.61 2.90 -10.72
N LYS A 180 6.66 2.48 -11.44
CA LYS A 180 8.05 2.82 -11.12
C LYS A 180 8.25 4.34 -11.04
N GLY A 181 8.91 4.79 -9.98
CA GLY A 181 9.06 6.21 -9.64
C GLY A 181 7.92 6.79 -8.79
N LYS A 182 6.86 6.00 -8.54
CA LYS A 182 5.66 6.41 -7.76
C LYS A 182 5.36 5.47 -6.59
N ARG A 183 6.35 4.68 -6.13
CA ARG A 183 6.23 3.76 -5.00
C ARG A 183 6.87 4.40 -3.76
N PHE A 184 6.14 4.56 -2.67
CA PHE A 184 6.59 5.34 -1.52
C PHE A 184 6.28 4.67 -0.18
N ALA A 185 6.96 5.12 0.87
CA ALA A 185 6.62 4.78 2.25
C ALA A 185 6.80 5.96 3.20
N MET A 186 6.04 5.97 4.30
CA MET A 186 6.24 6.90 5.42
C MET A 186 7.48 6.53 6.25
N PRO A 187 8.08 7.44 7.04
CA PRO A 187 9.38 7.23 7.67
C PRO A 187 9.40 6.12 8.73
N ASN A 188 8.26 5.84 9.35
CA ASN A 188 8.11 4.79 10.38
C ASN A 188 7.60 3.45 9.81
N THR A 189 7.37 3.37 8.51
CA THR A 189 6.80 2.17 7.88
C THR A 189 7.78 1.00 7.95
N ARG A 190 7.29 -0.19 8.26
CA ARG A 190 8.05 -1.44 8.12
C ARG A 190 7.60 -2.20 6.89
N ILE A 191 8.56 -2.70 6.13
CA ILE A 191 8.31 -3.52 4.94
C ILE A 191 8.90 -4.90 5.20
N MET A 192 8.17 -5.96 4.90
CA MET A 192 8.66 -7.32 5.15
C MET A 192 8.38 -8.21 3.95
N ILE A 193 9.40 -8.96 3.51
CA ILE A 193 9.29 -9.99 2.49
C ILE A 193 9.66 -11.34 3.09
N HIS A 194 8.98 -12.40 2.65
CA HIS A 194 9.28 -13.79 2.97
C HIS A 194 8.72 -14.72 1.91
N GLN A 195 9.07 -16.00 1.95
CA GLN A 195 8.52 -17.04 1.08
C GLN A 195 7.04 -17.32 1.40
N PRO A 196 6.24 -17.82 0.45
CA PRO A 196 4.83 -18.08 0.71
C PRO A 196 4.69 -19.19 1.77
N LEU A 197 3.67 -19.05 2.61
CA LEU A 197 3.28 -20.06 3.59
C LEU A 197 2.16 -20.93 3.02
N GLY A 198 2.18 -22.22 3.34
CA GLY A 198 1.15 -23.16 2.91
C GLY A 198 1.23 -24.46 3.69
N GLY A 199 0.25 -25.32 3.49
CA GLY A 199 0.19 -26.66 4.06
C GLY A 199 -0.26 -27.66 3.00
N ALA A 200 0.09 -28.92 3.19
CA ALA A 200 -0.36 -30.01 2.34
C ALA A 200 -0.86 -31.17 3.20
N SER A 201 -2.01 -31.74 2.83
CA SER A 201 -2.59 -32.91 3.51
C SER A 201 -3.45 -33.72 2.54
N GLY A 202 -3.76 -34.97 2.89
CA GLY A 202 -4.53 -35.89 2.05
C GLY A 202 -3.73 -37.13 1.64
N GLN A 203 -4.09 -37.74 0.51
CA GLN A 203 -3.35 -38.89 -0.01
C GLN A 203 -1.95 -38.47 -0.46
N ALA A 204 -1.04 -39.43 -0.58
CA ALA A 204 0.36 -39.14 -0.98
C ALA A 204 0.43 -38.34 -2.30
N ILE A 205 -0.44 -38.66 -3.26
CA ILE A 205 -0.55 -37.94 -4.54
C ILE A 205 -1.05 -36.50 -4.34
N ASP A 206 -2.04 -36.29 -3.48
CA ASP A 206 -2.58 -34.94 -3.19
C ASP A 206 -1.52 -34.05 -2.53
N VAL A 207 -0.73 -34.62 -1.61
CA VAL A 207 0.38 -33.92 -0.96
C VAL A 207 1.45 -33.53 -1.98
N GLU A 208 1.79 -34.42 -2.90
CA GLU A 208 2.74 -34.13 -3.98
C GLU A 208 2.25 -32.99 -4.90
N ILE A 209 0.96 -32.99 -5.28
CA ILE A 209 0.35 -31.95 -6.10
C ILE A 209 0.42 -30.59 -5.38
N GLN A 210 0.00 -30.54 -4.11
CA GLN A 210 0.00 -29.31 -3.32
C GLN A 210 1.43 -28.77 -3.11
N ALA A 211 2.41 -29.65 -2.88
CA ALA A 211 3.80 -29.25 -2.75
C ALA A 211 4.34 -28.63 -4.06
N LYS A 212 4.02 -29.22 -5.22
CA LYS A 212 4.39 -28.66 -6.53
C LYS A 212 3.79 -27.28 -6.75
N GLU A 213 2.54 -27.08 -6.36
CA GLU A 213 1.84 -25.80 -6.49
C GLU A 213 2.46 -24.71 -5.60
N ILE A 214 2.79 -25.03 -4.34
CA ILE A 214 3.49 -24.09 -3.46
C ILE A 214 4.85 -23.69 -4.03
N MET A 215 5.59 -24.65 -4.60
CA MET A 215 6.88 -24.36 -5.25
C MET A 215 6.74 -23.52 -6.52
N HIS A 216 5.67 -23.74 -7.31
CA HIS A 216 5.34 -22.90 -8.45
C HIS A 216 5.10 -21.45 -8.00
N ASN A 217 4.25 -21.28 -7.00
CA ASN A 217 3.89 -19.98 -6.42
C ASN A 217 5.11 -19.24 -5.83
N LYS A 218 5.97 -19.95 -5.10
CA LYS A 218 7.24 -19.41 -4.60
C LYS A 218 8.10 -18.87 -5.75
N ASN A 219 8.28 -19.66 -6.81
CA ASN A 219 9.09 -19.25 -7.95
C ASN A 219 8.48 -18.06 -8.71
N ASN A 220 7.15 -18.01 -8.85
CA ASN A 220 6.48 -16.87 -9.47
C ASN A 220 6.69 -15.59 -8.67
N MET A 221 6.50 -15.66 -7.35
CA MET A 221 6.71 -14.53 -6.45
C MET A 221 8.15 -14.01 -6.49
N ILE A 222 9.15 -14.89 -6.53
CA ILE A 222 10.56 -14.50 -6.67
C ILE A 222 10.78 -13.73 -7.98
N ARG A 223 10.19 -14.18 -9.09
CA ARG A 223 10.30 -13.48 -10.38
C ARG A 223 9.67 -12.09 -10.34
N ILE A 224 8.50 -11.96 -9.72
CA ILE A 224 7.80 -10.68 -9.57
C ILE A 224 8.66 -9.71 -8.75
N ILE A 225 9.13 -10.13 -7.58
CA ILE A 225 9.98 -9.30 -6.72
C ILE A 225 11.28 -8.93 -7.44
N ALA A 226 11.95 -9.88 -8.10
CA ALA A 226 13.13 -9.62 -8.90
C ALA A 226 12.85 -8.57 -10.01
N GLY A 227 11.69 -8.68 -10.67
CA GLY A 227 11.27 -7.79 -11.76
C GLY A 227 11.15 -6.33 -11.33
N PHE A 228 10.45 -6.06 -10.22
CA PHE A 228 10.26 -4.67 -9.77
C PHE A 228 11.42 -4.11 -8.92
N THR A 229 12.28 -4.97 -8.35
CA THR A 229 13.45 -4.54 -7.55
C THR A 229 14.73 -4.41 -8.36
N GLY A 230 14.84 -5.09 -9.50
CA GLY A 230 16.09 -5.20 -10.26
C GLY A 230 17.12 -6.15 -9.63
N ARG A 231 16.75 -6.89 -8.58
CA ARG A 231 17.59 -7.95 -7.97
C ARG A 231 17.53 -9.22 -8.84
N THR A 232 18.55 -10.08 -8.73
CA THR A 232 18.53 -11.38 -9.42
C THR A 232 17.56 -12.34 -8.73
N PHE A 233 17.11 -13.35 -9.47
CA PHE A 233 16.23 -14.40 -8.94
C PHE A 233 16.85 -15.08 -7.70
N GLU A 234 18.15 -15.40 -7.77
CA GLU A 234 18.88 -16.11 -6.71
C GLU A 234 19.03 -15.24 -5.45
N GLN A 235 19.27 -13.94 -5.62
CA GLN A 235 19.37 -13.01 -4.51
C GLN A 235 18.03 -12.91 -3.78
N VAL A 236 16.93 -12.71 -4.53
CA VAL A 236 15.59 -12.65 -3.94
C VAL A 236 15.23 -13.97 -3.27
N GLN A 237 15.49 -15.11 -3.93
CA GLN A 237 15.22 -16.44 -3.36
C GLN A 237 15.87 -16.63 -1.99
N LYS A 238 17.10 -16.13 -1.83
CA LYS A 238 17.82 -16.17 -0.57
C LYS A 238 17.27 -15.19 0.47
N ASP A 239 16.97 -13.96 0.04
CA ASP A 239 16.49 -12.90 0.91
C ASP A 239 15.09 -13.15 1.47
N ILE A 240 14.27 -13.94 0.79
CA ILE A 240 12.92 -14.30 1.25
C ILE A 240 12.87 -15.65 2.02
N ASP A 241 13.98 -16.36 2.18
CA ASP A 241 13.96 -17.69 2.83
C ASP A 241 13.46 -17.61 4.28
N ARG A 242 13.71 -16.48 4.94
CA ARG A 242 13.14 -16.12 6.25
C ARG A 242 12.53 -14.73 6.17
N ASP A 243 11.79 -14.38 7.23
CA ASP A 243 11.24 -13.04 7.37
C ASP A 243 12.37 -12.00 7.32
N ARG A 244 12.33 -11.15 6.29
CA ARG A 244 13.26 -10.04 6.11
C ARG A 244 12.52 -8.74 6.27
N TYR A 245 12.69 -8.10 7.42
CA TYR A 245 12.15 -6.77 7.69
C TYR A 245 13.12 -5.68 7.24
N MET A 246 12.57 -4.61 6.69
CA MET A 246 13.29 -3.45 6.19
C MET A 246 12.62 -2.16 6.69
N GLY A 247 13.43 -1.16 7.00
CA GLY A 247 12.97 0.23 7.09
C GLY A 247 12.73 0.82 5.69
N PRO A 248 12.15 2.03 5.60
CA PRO A 248 11.86 2.65 4.30
C PRO A 248 13.12 2.89 3.45
N ILE A 249 14.20 3.35 4.09
CA ILE A 249 15.50 3.58 3.41
C ILE A 249 16.05 2.26 2.83
N GLU A 250 16.09 1.21 3.65
CA GLU A 250 16.53 -0.12 3.21
C GLU A 250 15.64 -0.67 2.09
N ALA A 251 14.33 -0.36 2.08
CA ALA A 251 13.42 -0.79 1.03
C ALA A 251 13.62 -0.02 -0.29
N VAL A 252 14.01 1.25 -0.24
CA VAL A 252 14.45 2.00 -1.43
C VAL A 252 15.72 1.36 -2.00
N GLU A 253 16.70 1.08 -1.14
CA GLU A 253 17.94 0.40 -1.54
C GLU A 253 17.70 -1.03 -1.99
N TYR A 254 16.67 -1.71 -1.48
CA TYR A 254 16.32 -3.03 -1.99
C TYR A 254 15.63 -2.94 -3.37
N GLY A 255 14.99 -1.81 -3.68
CA GLY A 255 14.27 -1.54 -4.93
C GLY A 255 12.76 -1.78 -4.84
N ILE A 256 12.20 -1.98 -3.64
CA ILE A 256 10.76 -2.21 -3.43
C ILE A 256 9.98 -0.92 -3.62
N ILE A 257 10.54 0.19 -3.14
CA ILE A 257 9.97 1.54 -3.25
C ILE A 257 10.99 2.49 -3.88
N ASP A 258 10.53 3.66 -4.31
CA ASP A 258 11.33 4.68 -5.00
C ASP A 258 11.69 5.87 -4.09
N GLY A 259 10.97 6.07 -2.99
CA GLY A 259 11.27 7.17 -2.06
C GLY A 259 10.55 7.08 -0.72
N VAL A 260 11.01 7.90 0.22
CA VAL A 260 10.39 8.06 1.55
C VAL A 260 9.70 9.42 1.59
N ILE A 261 8.44 9.47 2.02
CA ILE A 261 7.69 10.72 2.20
C ILE A 261 7.93 11.20 3.62
N ASP A 262 8.51 12.38 3.80
CA ASP A 262 8.68 13.03 5.09
C ASP A 262 8.12 14.46 5.04
N GLN A 263 7.03 14.70 5.78
CA GLN A 263 6.25 15.95 5.75
C GLN A 263 5.81 16.32 4.31
N ASP A 264 6.13 17.53 3.85
CA ASP A 264 5.85 18.00 2.49
C ASP A 264 6.97 17.65 1.50
N SER A 265 8.00 16.92 1.93
CA SER A 265 9.14 16.54 1.11
C SER A 265 9.12 15.05 0.78
N ILE A 266 9.23 14.72 -0.51
CA ILE A 266 9.68 13.40 -0.91
C ILE A 266 11.20 13.45 -0.76
N ILE A 267 11.78 12.49 -0.05
CA ILE A 267 13.22 12.27 0.00
C ILE A 267 13.54 11.26 -1.12
N PRO A 268 13.81 11.70 -2.36
CA PRO A 268 14.40 10.82 -3.35
C PRO A 268 15.83 10.56 -2.90
N LEU A 269 16.07 9.38 -2.34
CA LEU A 269 17.43 8.86 -2.35
C LEU A 269 17.78 8.72 -3.84
N GLN A 270 18.94 9.22 -4.24
CA GLN A 270 19.47 9.30 -5.61
C GLN A 270 18.91 8.22 -6.57
N PRO A 271 18.70 8.52 -7.86
CA PRO A 271 17.94 7.68 -8.79
C PRO A 271 18.22 6.20 -8.56
N VAL A 272 17.16 5.48 -8.17
CA VAL A 272 17.21 4.05 -7.84
C VAL A 272 18.02 3.37 -8.95
N PRO A 273 19.23 2.85 -8.65
CA PRO A 273 20.11 2.37 -9.69
C PRO A 273 19.43 1.20 -10.39
N GLU A 274 19.58 1.09 -11.73
CA GLU A 274 18.96 0.01 -12.51
C GLU A 274 19.29 -1.38 -11.97
N LYS A 275 20.41 -1.50 -11.26
CA LYS A 275 20.81 -2.66 -10.47
C LYS A 275 21.41 -2.21 -9.15
N VAL A 276 20.88 -2.69 -8.05
CA VAL A 276 21.49 -2.45 -6.74
C VAL A 276 22.51 -3.55 -6.44
N LYS A 277 23.74 -3.16 -6.11
CA LYS A 277 24.77 -4.11 -5.66
C LYS A 277 24.35 -4.74 -4.32
N PRO A 278 24.54 -6.04 -4.09
CA PRO A 278 24.31 -6.64 -2.78
C PRO A 278 25.25 -5.99 -1.76
N ARG A 279 24.73 -5.48 -0.63
CA ARG A 279 25.56 -4.99 0.47
C ARG A 279 26.20 -6.13 1.28
N LEU A 280 25.61 -7.33 1.22
CA LEU A 280 26.07 -8.50 1.96
C LEU A 280 26.74 -9.49 1.00
N ASN A 281 28.05 -9.67 1.17
CA ASN A 281 28.78 -10.74 0.50
C ASN A 281 28.62 -12.04 1.29
N TYR A 282 27.71 -12.90 0.85
CA TYR A 282 27.41 -14.14 1.57
C TYR A 282 28.56 -15.15 1.60
N GLU A 283 29.50 -15.10 0.64
CA GLU A 283 30.68 -15.94 0.69
C GLU A 283 31.63 -15.54 1.83
N GLU A 284 31.65 -14.26 2.20
CA GLU A 284 32.41 -13.76 3.35
C GLU A 284 31.70 -14.10 4.66
N ILE A 285 30.37 -13.95 4.73
CA ILE A 285 29.55 -14.31 5.90
C ILE A 285 29.63 -15.81 6.21
N SER A 286 29.68 -16.65 5.18
CA SER A 286 29.87 -18.10 5.33
C SER A 286 31.24 -18.47 5.86
N LYS A 287 32.27 -17.68 5.57
CA LYS A 287 33.66 -17.95 5.97
C LYS A 287 33.93 -17.48 7.40
N ASP A 288 33.28 -16.40 7.83
CA ASP A 288 33.39 -15.91 9.20
C ASP A 288 32.04 -15.33 9.70
N PRO A 289 31.17 -16.17 10.27
CA PRO A 289 29.89 -15.73 10.82
C PRO A 289 30.05 -14.86 12.09
N SER A 290 31.21 -14.89 12.75
CA SER A 290 31.45 -14.16 14.00
C SER A 290 31.57 -12.65 13.77
N LYS A 291 32.15 -12.24 12.65
CA LYS A 291 32.30 -10.84 12.21
C LYS A 291 30.97 -10.13 11.96
N PHE A 292 29.92 -10.90 11.65
CA PHE A 292 28.58 -10.36 11.42
C PHE A 292 27.75 -10.25 12.71
N LEU A 293 27.99 -11.15 13.68
CA LEU A 293 27.32 -11.13 14.99
C LEU A 293 27.91 -10.04 15.91
N ARG A 294 29.15 -9.61 15.65
CA ARG A 294 29.84 -8.53 16.35
C ARG A 294 30.63 -7.69 15.35
N PRO A 295 29.96 -6.78 14.62
CA PRO A 295 30.69 -5.86 13.77
C PRO A 295 31.59 -5.00 14.67
N GLU A 296 32.89 -4.94 14.36
CA GLU A 296 33.76 -3.89 14.87
C GLU A 296 33.33 -2.60 14.20
N ILE A 297 32.47 -1.85 14.88
CA ILE A 297 32.03 -0.52 14.45
C ILE A 297 33.14 0.45 14.92
N PRO A 298 33.84 1.13 14.00
CA PRO A 298 34.79 2.17 14.37
C PRO A 298 34.07 3.26 15.19
N ASP A 299 34.69 3.74 16.27
CA ASP A 299 34.09 4.72 17.21
C ASP A 299 33.59 6.01 16.51
N ASP A 300 34.10 6.29 15.31
CA ASP A 300 33.75 7.40 14.43
C ASP A 300 32.43 7.24 13.66
N GLU A 301 31.82 6.05 13.67
CA GLU A 301 30.50 5.80 13.07
C GLU A 301 29.35 5.76 14.10
N ILE A 302 29.64 6.02 15.39
CA ILE A 302 28.65 6.13 16.47
C ILE A 302 28.40 7.60 16.80
N TYR A 303 27.86 8.38 15.85
CA TYR A 303 27.24 9.69 16.12
C TYR A 303 26.12 10.00 15.14
#